data_AF-A0A9D2SKA6-F1
#
_entry.id   AF-A0A9D2SKA6-F1
#
_cell.length_a   1.000
_cell.length_b   1.000
_cell.length_c   1.000
_cell.angle_alpha   90.00
_cell.angle_beta   90.00
_cell.angle_gamma   90.00
#
_symmetry.space_group_name_H-M   'P 1'
#
loop_
_entity.id
_entity.type
_entity.pdbx_description
1 polymer ?
#
loop_
_entity_poly.entity_id
_entity_poly.type
_entity_poly.pdbx_seq_one_letter_code
_entity_poly.pdbx_strand_id
1 'polypeptide(L)'
;YLLDRNGKISGLHLRNIEERWIKVYMAYYANTDGQHYSMFGKKTIGQRADVPAFNVHDWEGEPSAEFIPDFIRQRGLKYSWGAGFYDTLGELRLIIALDRKTKKKFTEKELQLLELILPLLNNLHRNFYYQNSDSKVTMRIDEEKVLTPRETQIAELLCQSVSPSQISEILHIARSTTYKHIAHIYEKMNVSSQRELLSRLLNS
;
A
#
# COMPACT_ATOMS: atom_id res chain seq x y z
N TYR A 1 -0.25 0.18 -3.38
CA TYR A 1 -1.48 0.65 -2.71
C TYR A 1 -1.56 -0.01 -1.36
N LEU A 2 -1.67 0.77 -0.29
CA LEU A 2 -1.92 0.28 1.07
C LEU A 2 -3.43 0.33 1.31
N LEU A 3 -3.97 -0.73 1.89
CA LEU A 3 -5.39 -0.87 2.19
C LEU A 3 -5.60 -0.91 3.70
N ASP A 4 -6.63 -0.19 4.18
CA ASP A 4 -7.05 -0.24 5.58
C ASP A 4 -7.82 -1.53 5.90
N ARG A 5 -8.29 -1.62 7.15
CA ARG A 5 -9.08 -2.74 7.67
C ARG A 5 -10.37 -2.99 6.87
N ASN A 6 -10.92 -1.95 6.24
CA ASN A 6 -12.15 -1.99 5.44
C ASN A 6 -11.88 -2.23 3.93
N GLY A 7 -10.62 -2.48 3.55
CA GLY A 7 -10.22 -2.67 2.16
C GLY A 7 -10.18 -1.36 1.34
N LYS A 8 -10.27 -0.19 1.98
CA LYS A 8 -10.14 1.11 1.30
C LYS A 8 -8.67 1.51 1.22
N ILE A 9 -8.32 2.26 0.16
CA ILE A 9 -6.96 2.77 -0.01
C ILE A 9 -6.67 3.77 1.11
N SER A 10 -5.74 3.43 2.00
CA SER A 10 -5.24 4.30 3.07
C SER A 10 -3.95 5.02 2.71
N GLY A 11 -3.19 4.46 1.77
CA GLY A 11 -1.90 4.98 1.38
C GLY A 11 -1.49 4.61 -0.04
N LEU A 12 -0.68 5.48 -0.63
CA LEU A 12 -0.19 5.33 -1.99
C LEU A 12 1.29 5.68 -2.03
N HIS A 13 2.09 4.79 -2.62
CA HIS A 13 3.49 5.05 -2.91
C HIS A 13 3.71 4.91 -4.42
N LEU A 14 4.25 5.97 -5.04
CA LEU A 14 4.52 6.03 -6.47
C LEU A 14 6.00 6.21 -6.70
N ARG A 15 6.52 5.46 -7.69
CA ARG A 15 7.89 5.63 -8.17
C ARG A 15 7.85 5.66 -9.69
N ASN A 16 8.40 6.72 -10.28
CA ASN A 16 8.45 6.93 -11.74
C ASN A 16 7.06 6.92 -12.42
N ILE A 17 6.00 7.28 -11.68
CA ILE A 17 4.63 7.40 -12.18
C ILE A 17 4.10 8.77 -11.76
N GLU A 18 3.53 9.51 -12.71
CA GLU A 18 2.89 10.79 -12.40
C GLU A 18 1.55 10.57 -11.69
N GLU A 19 1.31 11.32 -10.61
CA GLU A 19 0.13 11.19 -9.77
C GLU A 19 -1.19 11.39 -10.52
N ARG A 20 -1.20 12.22 -11.58
CA ARG A 20 -2.39 12.44 -12.42
C ARG A 20 -2.97 11.15 -12.98
N TRP A 21 -2.11 10.20 -13.36
CA TRP A 21 -2.56 8.92 -13.91
C TRP A 21 -3.29 8.11 -12.86
N ILE A 22 -2.81 8.14 -11.61
CA ILE A 22 -3.48 7.42 -10.54
C ILE A 22 -4.83 8.05 -10.20
N LYS A 23 -4.91 9.39 -10.19
CA LYS A 23 -6.18 10.11 -9.99
C LYS A 23 -7.22 9.75 -11.04
N VAL A 24 -6.85 9.80 -12.32
CA VAL A 24 -7.75 9.44 -13.43
C VAL A 24 -8.16 7.98 -13.35
N TYR A 25 -7.22 7.07 -13.10
CA TYR A 25 -7.52 5.65 -12.94
C TYR A 25 -8.53 5.40 -11.82
N MET A 26 -8.28 5.95 -10.63
CA MET A 26 -9.16 5.73 -9.48
C MET A 26 -10.53 6.37 -9.65
N ALA A 27 -10.60 7.56 -10.25
CA ALA A 27 -11.85 8.28 -10.44
C ALA A 27 -12.75 7.65 -11.51
N TYR A 28 -12.16 6.99 -12.51
CA TYR A 28 -12.88 6.51 -13.68
C TYR A 28 -12.57 5.03 -13.98
N TYR A 29 -11.38 4.74 -14.51
CA TYR A 29 -11.08 3.42 -15.10
C TYR A 29 -11.11 2.23 -14.14
N ALA A 30 -10.90 2.44 -12.83
CA ALA A 30 -11.01 1.38 -11.83
C ALA A 30 -12.44 0.84 -11.70
N ASN A 31 -13.45 1.63 -12.11
CA ASN A 31 -14.87 1.33 -11.97
C ASN A 31 -15.60 1.16 -13.31
N THR A 32 -14.93 1.36 -14.45
CA THR A 32 -15.52 1.15 -15.78
C THR A 32 -15.44 -0.30 -16.23
N ASP A 33 -16.11 -0.64 -17.35
CA ASP A 33 -16.06 -1.95 -18.00
C ASP A 33 -16.32 -3.14 -17.06
N GLY A 34 -17.27 -2.97 -16.13
CA GLY A 34 -17.58 -4.01 -15.14
C GLY A 34 -16.39 -4.34 -14.22
N GLN A 35 -15.52 -3.36 -13.96
CA GLN A 35 -14.27 -3.49 -13.20
C GLN A 35 -13.24 -4.42 -13.86
N HIS A 36 -13.34 -4.64 -15.17
CA HIS A 36 -12.43 -5.51 -15.92
C HIS A 36 -10.95 -5.12 -15.74
N TYR A 37 -10.65 -3.81 -15.68
CA TYR A 37 -9.29 -3.28 -15.47
C TYR A 37 -8.99 -2.90 -14.01
N SER A 38 -9.85 -3.31 -13.07
CA SER A 38 -9.65 -3.01 -11.65
C SER A 38 -8.55 -3.86 -11.03
N MET A 39 -7.60 -3.20 -10.38
CA MET A 39 -6.58 -3.83 -9.54
C MET A 39 -7.17 -4.36 -8.22
N PHE A 40 -8.42 -4.01 -7.89
CA PHE A 40 -9.09 -4.36 -6.63
C PHE A 40 -10.16 -5.44 -6.79
N GLY A 41 -10.39 -5.91 -8.02
CA GLY A 41 -11.42 -6.90 -8.32
C GLY A 41 -11.07 -8.29 -7.76
N LYS A 42 -12.09 -9.03 -7.32
CA LYS A 42 -11.99 -10.42 -6.80
C LYS A 42 -11.36 -11.42 -7.78
N LYS A 43 -11.24 -11.07 -9.08
CA LYS A 43 -10.67 -11.90 -10.14
C LYS A 43 -9.18 -11.65 -10.39
N THR A 44 -8.62 -10.53 -9.94
CA THR A 44 -7.32 -10.03 -10.41
C THR A 44 -6.14 -10.54 -9.57
N ILE A 45 -6.38 -10.84 -8.29
CA ILE A 45 -5.38 -11.39 -7.37
C ILE A 45 -6.02 -12.61 -6.69
N GLY A 46 -5.54 -13.80 -7.04
CA GLY A 46 -6.13 -15.08 -6.65
C GLY A 46 -6.43 -15.17 -5.15
N GLN A 47 -7.70 -15.45 -4.82
CA GLN A 47 -8.19 -15.66 -3.45
C GLN A 47 -7.79 -17.03 -2.90
N ARG A 48 -6.49 -17.28 -2.79
CA ARG A 48 -5.98 -18.32 -1.89
C ARG A 48 -5.06 -17.65 -0.89
N ALA A 49 -5.59 -17.43 0.32
CA ALA A 49 -4.90 -16.77 1.44
C ALA A 49 -3.58 -17.46 1.85
N ASP A 50 -3.34 -18.65 1.33
CA ASP A 50 -2.22 -19.54 1.52
C ASP A 50 -1.03 -19.27 0.57
N VAL A 51 -1.23 -18.64 -0.61
CA VAL A 51 -0.12 -18.32 -1.54
C VAL A 51 -0.33 -16.92 -2.15
N PRO A 52 0.64 -16.00 -2.05
CA PRO A 52 0.53 -14.70 -2.71
C PRO A 52 0.43 -14.90 -4.22
N ALA A 53 -0.75 -14.64 -4.78
CA ALA A 53 -0.96 -14.70 -6.22
C ALA A 53 -0.48 -13.41 -6.88
N PHE A 54 0.15 -13.55 -8.03
CA PHE A 54 0.45 -12.45 -8.91
C PHE A 54 -0.26 -12.61 -10.25
N ASN A 55 -0.41 -11.51 -10.95
CA ASN A 55 -0.92 -11.47 -12.31
C ASN A 55 0.06 -10.72 -13.21
N VAL A 56 0.24 -11.23 -14.43
CA VAL A 56 0.92 -10.50 -15.51
C VAL A 56 -0.12 -10.18 -16.56
N HIS A 57 -0.13 -8.94 -17.00
CA HIS A 57 -1.05 -8.44 -18.00
C HIS A 57 -0.26 -8.01 -19.24
N ASP A 58 -0.63 -8.54 -20.41
CA ASP A 58 -0.09 -8.19 -21.73
C ASP A 58 -1.06 -7.21 -22.41
N TRP A 59 -0.76 -5.92 -22.29
CA TRP A 59 -1.65 -4.87 -22.80
C TRP A 59 -1.66 -4.78 -24.32
N GLU A 60 -0.70 -5.40 -25.02
CA GLU A 60 -0.69 -5.40 -26.48
C GLU A 60 -1.72 -6.37 -27.07
N GLY A 61 -2.07 -7.43 -26.33
CA GLY A 61 -3.07 -8.42 -26.74
C GLY A 61 -4.51 -8.07 -26.35
N GLU A 62 -4.72 -7.04 -25.53
CA GLU A 62 -6.05 -6.68 -25.05
C GLU A 62 -6.91 -6.06 -26.15
N PRO A 63 -8.21 -6.43 -26.23
CA PRO A 63 -9.18 -5.73 -27.06
C PRO A 63 -9.16 -4.22 -26.74
N SER A 64 -9.23 -3.41 -27.78
CA SER A 64 -9.17 -1.96 -27.63
C SER A 64 -10.48 -1.42 -27.04
N ALA A 65 -10.58 -1.38 -25.71
CA ALA A 65 -11.54 -0.57 -24.95
C ALA A 65 -10.98 0.83 -24.69
N GLU A 66 -11.79 1.80 -24.27
CA GLU A 66 -11.39 3.19 -23.98
C GLU A 66 -10.12 3.27 -23.11
N PHE A 67 -10.01 2.40 -22.10
CA PHE A 67 -8.86 2.31 -21.21
C PHE A 67 -7.52 2.08 -21.94
N ILE A 68 -7.52 1.31 -23.04
CA ILE A 68 -6.30 0.92 -23.73
C ILE A 68 -5.64 2.10 -24.46
N PRO A 69 -6.28 2.79 -25.43
CA PRO A 69 -5.69 3.94 -26.09
C PRO A 69 -5.51 5.14 -25.16
N ASP A 70 -6.44 5.38 -24.22
CA ASP A 70 -6.49 6.65 -23.50
C ASP A 70 -5.70 6.64 -22.20
N PHE A 71 -5.46 5.45 -21.62
CA PHE A 71 -4.69 5.30 -20.39
C PHE A 71 -3.40 4.52 -20.58
N ILE A 72 -3.49 3.29 -21.09
CA ILE A 72 -2.34 2.38 -21.21
C ILE A 72 -1.34 2.87 -22.25
N ARG A 73 -1.80 3.18 -23.48
CA ARG A 73 -0.92 3.60 -24.59
C ARG A 73 -0.33 4.98 -24.35
N GLN A 74 -1.09 5.93 -23.78
CA GLN A 74 -0.57 7.26 -23.40
C GLN A 74 0.60 7.17 -22.41
N ARG A 75 0.57 6.19 -21.50
CA ARG A 75 1.64 5.91 -20.54
C ARG A 75 2.79 5.08 -21.12
N GLY A 76 2.64 4.61 -22.37
CA GLY A 76 3.59 3.74 -23.06
C GLY A 76 3.73 2.36 -22.42
N LEU A 77 2.69 1.88 -21.71
CA LEU A 77 2.74 0.60 -21.03
C LEU A 77 2.59 -0.56 -22.02
N LYS A 78 3.34 -1.63 -21.76
CA LYS A 78 3.35 -2.86 -22.54
C LYS A 78 2.95 -4.07 -21.70
N TYR A 79 3.51 -4.14 -20.50
CA TYR A 79 3.16 -5.16 -19.53
C TYR A 79 2.97 -4.55 -18.15
N SER A 80 2.09 -5.14 -17.36
CA SER A 80 1.99 -4.85 -15.93
C SER A 80 2.03 -6.16 -15.15
N TRP A 81 2.79 -6.16 -14.07
CA TRP A 81 2.77 -7.23 -13.07
C TRP A 81 2.14 -6.70 -11.79
N GLY A 82 1.27 -7.46 -11.15
CA GLY A 82 0.61 -7.09 -9.90
C GLY A 82 0.65 -8.24 -8.90
N ALA A 83 0.75 -7.93 -7.61
CA ALA A 83 0.64 -8.91 -6.55
C ALA A 83 -0.04 -8.32 -5.31
N GLY A 84 -0.82 -9.16 -4.62
CA GLY A 84 -1.46 -8.83 -3.37
C GLY A 84 -0.80 -9.48 -2.17
N PHE A 85 -0.82 -8.77 -1.05
CA PHE A 85 -0.26 -9.16 0.23
C PHE A 85 -1.33 -9.09 1.30
N TYR A 86 -1.34 -10.10 2.16
CA TYR A 86 -2.45 -10.39 3.05
C TYR A 86 -2.00 -10.40 4.49
N ASP A 87 -2.87 -10.00 5.40
CA ASP A 87 -2.63 -10.17 6.84
C ASP A 87 -2.81 -11.64 7.27
N THR A 88 -2.73 -11.88 8.58
CA THR A 88 -2.90 -13.20 9.19
C THR A 88 -4.33 -13.72 9.13
N LEU A 89 -5.31 -12.83 8.92
CA LEU A 89 -6.73 -13.18 8.75
C LEU A 89 -7.07 -13.46 7.28
N GLY A 90 -6.09 -13.31 6.37
CA GLY A 90 -6.27 -13.52 4.93
C GLY A 90 -6.88 -12.33 4.21
N GLU A 91 -6.93 -11.15 4.84
CA GLU A 91 -7.46 -9.93 4.24
C GLU A 91 -6.38 -9.20 3.44
N LEU A 92 -6.73 -8.68 2.27
CA LEU A 92 -5.80 -7.94 1.41
C LEU A 92 -5.43 -6.59 2.04
N ARG A 93 -4.13 -6.34 2.25
CA ARG A 93 -3.62 -5.11 2.88
C ARG A 93 -2.65 -4.31 2.02
N LEU A 94 -2.01 -4.94 1.05
CA LEU A 94 -1.08 -4.26 0.16
C LEU A 94 -1.18 -4.83 -1.25
N ILE A 95 -1.19 -3.95 -2.24
CA ILE A 95 -1.06 -4.28 -3.66
C ILE A 95 0.20 -3.61 -4.19
N ILE A 96 1.09 -4.40 -4.80
CA ILE A 96 2.25 -3.92 -5.54
C ILE A 96 1.98 -4.08 -7.02
N ALA A 97 2.27 -3.05 -7.81
CA ALA A 97 2.18 -3.09 -9.27
C ALA A 97 3.50 -2.60 -9.87
N LEU A 98 4.00 -3.34 -10.87
CA LEU A 98 5.22 -3.05 -11.61
C LEU A 98 4.89 -2.95 -13.11
N ASP A 99 5.10 -1.77 -13.67
CA ASP A 99 4.82 -1.48 -15.07
C ASP A 99 6.09 -1.59 -15.93
N ARG A 100 5.96 -2.19 -17.11
CA ARG A 100 7.01 -2.32 -18.11
C ARG A 100 6.61 -1.61 -19.40
N LYS A 101 7.45 -0.68 -19.85
CA LYS A 101 7.25 0.11 -21.09
C LYS A 101 7.92 -0.51 -22.32
N THR A 102 8.82 -1.45 -22.13
CA THR A 102 9.51 -2.13 -23.23
C THR A 102 8.64 -3.23 -23.82
N LYS A 103 8.76 -3.47 -25.13
CA LYS A 103 8.09 -4.60 -25.81
C LYS A 103 8.60 -5.98 -25.38
N LYS A 104 9.69 -6.06 -24.61
CA LYS A 104 10.21 -7.32 -24.08
C LYS A 104 9.32 -7.81 -22.94
N LYS A 105 8.68 -8.97 -23.13
CA LYS A 105 7.90 -9.68 -22.09
C LYS A 105 8.73 -9.93 -20.83
N PHE A 106 8.04 -10.08 -19.70
CA PHE A 106 8.67 -10.70 -18.52
C PHE A 106 9.14 -12.09 -18.91
N THR A 107 10.39 -12.38 -18.60
CA THR A 107 10.99 -13.69 -18.87
C THR A 107 10.55 -14.69 -17.81
N GLU A 108 10.57 -15.97 -18.16
CA GLU A 108 10.26 -17.05 -17.22
C GLU A 108 11.12 -16.98 -15.95
N LYS A 109 12.41 -16.66 -16.08
CA LYS A 109 13.32 -16.49 -14.94
C LYS A 109 12.91 -15.33 -14.03
N GLU A 110 12.43 -14.22 -14.58
CA GLU A 110 11.94 -13.08 -13.79
C GLU A 110 10.69 -13.48 -13.01
N LEU A 111 9.77 -14.21 -13.65
CA LEU A 111 8.52 -14.65 -13.04
C LEU A 111 8.77 -15.68 -11.94
N GLN A 112 9.64 -16.66 -12.17
CA GLN A 112 10.05 -17.65 -11.17
C GLN A 112 10.71 -17.00 -9.95
N LEU A 113 11.57 -15.99 -10.17
CA LEU A 113 12.19 -15.25 -9.07
C LEU A 113 11.13 -14.52 -8.24
N LEU A 114 10.16 -13.87 -8.89
CA LEU A 114 9.06 -13.19 -8.21
C LEU A 114 8.21 -14.19 -7.42
N GLU A 115 7.85 -15.32 -8.02
CA GLU A 115 7.10 -16.40 -7.37
C GLU A 115 7.81 -16.91 -6.10
N LEU A 116 9.13 -17.05 -6.13
CA LEU A 116 9.92 -17.48 -4.97
C LEU A 116 9.98 -16.41 -3.87
N ILE A 117 10.10 -15.14 -4.24
CA ILE A 117 10.26 -14.03 -3.29
C ILE A 117 8.92 -13.63 -2.65
N LEU A 118 7.82 -13.78 -3.38
CA LEU A 118 6.49 -13.33 -2.94
C LEU A 118 6.06 -13.87 -1.57
N PRO A 119 6.18 -15.18 -1.26
CA PRO A 119 5.86 -15.71 0.07
C PRO A 119 6.72 -15.09 1.18
N LEU A 120 8.00 -14.85 0.91
CA LEU A 120 8.93 -14.23 1.87
C LEU A 120 8.52 -12.78 2.16
N LEU A 121 8.20 -12.02 1.11
CA LEU A 121 7.70 -10.64 1.25
C LEU A 121 6.36 -10.59 1.96
N ASN A 122 5.47 -11.56 1.71
CA ASN A 122 4.20 -11.64 2.41
C ASN A 122 4.35 -12.01 3.89
N ASN A 123 5.28 -12.90 4.22
CA ASN A 123 5.61 -13.19 5.61
C ASN A 123 6.23 -11.97 6.30
N LEU A 124 7.11 -11.24 5.63
CA LEU A 124 7.67 -9.98 6.15
C LEU A 124 6.56 -8.93 6.36
N HIS A 125 5.64 -8.79 5.40
CA HIS A 125 4.47 -7.93 5.53
C HIS A 125 3.57 -8.35 6.70
N ARG A 126 3.28 -9.65 6.86
CA ARG A 126 2.51 -10.19 7.98
C ARG A 126 3.18 -9.92 9.32
N ASN A 127 4.49 -10.13 9.43
CA ASN A 127 5.25 -9.83 10.65
C ASN A 127 5.15 -8.35 11.00
N PHE A 128 5.29 -7.47 10.00
CA PHE A 128 5.11 -6.03 10.22
C PHE A 128 3.68 -5.70 10.66
N TYR A 129 2.66 -6.30 10.04
CA TYR A 129 1.26 -6.05 10.41
C TYR A 129 0.92 -6.60 11.81
N TYR A 130 1.43 -7.80 12.14
CA TYR A 130 1.20 -8.50 13.41
C TYR A 130 1.91 -7.84 14.59
N GLN A 131 3.18 -7.46 14.42
CA GLN A 131 3.93 -6.69 15.42
C GLN A 131 3.27 -5.33 15.72
N ASN A 132 2.44 -4.82 14.82
CA ASN A 132 1.69 -3.58 15.02
C ASN A 132 0.21 -3.79 15.43
N SER A 133 -0.32 -5.03 15.39
CA SER A 133 -1.74 -5.33 15.68
C SER A 133 -1.99 -6.01 17.02
N ASP A 134 -1.11 -6.92 17.46
CA ASP A 134 -1.22 -7.64 18.75
C ASP A 134 -0.26 -7.14 19.81
N SER A 135 0.81 -6.47 19.38
CA SER A 135 1.60 -5.68 20.30
C SER A 135 1.06 -4.26 20.20
N LYS A 136 0.66 -3.68 21.34
CA LYS A 136 1.04 -2.27 21.56
C LYS A 136 2.45 -2.17 21.00
N VAL A 137 2.69 -1.35 19.97
CA VAL A 137 4.06 -1.00 19.61
C VAL A 137 4.69 -0.74 20.96
N THR A 138 5.54 -1.65 21.42
CA THR A 138 6.09 -1.50 22.76
C THR A 138 7.16 -0.48 22.47
N MET A 139 6.71 0.78 22.39
CA MET A 139 7.56 1.94 22.27
C MET A 139 8.59 1.68 23.32
N ARG A 140 9.85 1.47 22.90
CA ARG A 140 10.89 1.17 23.84
C ARG A 140 10.79 2.23 24.93
N ILE A 141 10.79 1.79 26.18
CA ILE A 141 10.33 2.51 27.39
C ILE A 141 10.96 3.92 27.55
N ASP A 142 11.99 4.26 26.77
CA ASP A 142 12.50 5.64 26.65
C ASP A 142 11.67 6.59 25.77
N GLU A 143 11.00 6.12 24.72
CA GLU A 143 10.19 6.98 23.84
C GLU A 143 8.79 7.28 24.41
N GLU A 144 8.26 6.41 25.28
CA GLU A 144 7.06 6.70 26.11
C GLU A 144 7.27 7.93 27.02
N LYS A 145 8.52 8.34 27.29
CA LYS A 145 8.82 9.57 28.03
C LYS A 145 8.91 10.81 27.15
N VAL A 146 9.07 10.66 25.83
CA VAL A 146 9.23 11.77 24.87
C VAL A 146 7.87 12.22 24.35
N LEU A 147 6.98 11.27 24.04
CA LEU A 147 5.65 11.53 23.54
C LEU A 147 4.62 11.59 24.67
N THR A 148 3.65 12.49 24.54
CA THR A 148 2.47 12.48 25.44
C THR A 148 1.58 11.27 25.13
N PRO A 149 0.71 10.84 26.06
CA PRO A 149 -0.18 9.70 25.82
C PRO A 149 -1.02 9.84 24.55
N ARG A 150 -1.42 11.07 24.20
CA ARG A 150 -2.18 11.34 22.98
C ARG A 150 -1.31 11.25 21.73
N GLU A 151 -0.09 11.74 21.78
CA GLU A 151 0.88 11.62 20.68
C GLU A 151 1.31 10.17 20.47
N THR A 152 1.48 9.40 21.55
CA THR A 152 1.72 7.94 21.51
C THR A 152 0.61 7.22 20.74
N GLN A 153 -0.66 7.45 21.11
CA GLN A 153 -1.80 6.86 20.38
C GLN A 153 -1.80 7.21 18.89
N ILE A 154 -1.48 8.47 18.56
CA ILE A 154 -1.43 8.93 17.16
C ILE A 154 -0.25 8.27 16.42
N ALA A 155 0.92 8.16 17.05
CA ALA A 155 2.08 7.51 16.49
C ALA A 155 1.84 6.00 16.26
N GLU A 156 1.17 5.30 17.19
CA GLU A 156 0.76 3.90 17.00
C GLU A 156 -0.14 3.72 15.77
N LEU A 157 -1.15 4.60 15.61
CA LEU A 157 -2.04 4.57 14.45
C LEU A 157 -1.30 4.90 13.15
N LEU A 158 -0.35 5.85 13.19
CA LEU A 158 0.53 6.12 12.06
C LEU A 158 1.40 4.89 11.70
N CYS A 159 1.91 4.16 12.69
CA CYS A 159 2.68 2.94 12.44
C CYS A 159 1.82 1.84 11.79
N GLN A 160 0.54 1.80 12.12
CA GLN A 160 -0.47 0.96 11.46
C GLN A 160 -0.90 1.48 10.07
N SER A 161 -0.20 2.48 9.52
CA SER A 161 -0.48 3.08 8.22
C SER A 161 -1.88 3.69 8.10
N VAL A 162 -2.47 4.12 9.22
CA VAL A 162 -3.75 4.82 9.26
C VAL A 162 -3.53 6.27 8.80
N SER A 163 -4.35 6.76 7.87
CA SER A 163 -4.21 8.13 7.35
C SER A 163 -4.59 9.18 8.41
N PRO A 164 -4.02 10.41 8.39
CA PRO A 164 -4.38 11.46 9.36
C PRO A 164 -5.87 11.78 9.42
N SER A 165 -6.59 11.71 8.29
CA SER A 165 -8.05 11.84 8.27
C SER A 165 -8.74 10.73 9.05
N GLN A 166 -8.33 9.47 8.86
CA GLN A 166 -8.91 8.35 9.58
C GLN A 166 -8.54 8.38 11.07
N ILE A 167 -7.32 8.80 11.41
CA ILE A 167 -6.93 9.02 12.81
C ILE A 167 -7.86 10.04 13.47
N SER A 168 -8.19 11.13 12.76
CA SER A 168 -9.12 12.15 13.28
C SER A 168 -10.51 11.59 13.57
N GLU A 169 -10.99 10.66 12.74
CA GLU A 169 -12.27 9.97 12.91
C GLU A 169 -12.22 8.97 14.08
N ILE A 170 -11.19 8.11 14.11
CA ILE A 170 -10.99 7.07 15.15
C ILE A 170 -10.86 7.70 16.53
N LEU A 171 -10.12 8.79 16.63
CA LEU A 171 -9.81 9.47 17.88
C LEU A 171 -10.82 10.57 18.24
N HIS A 172 -11.83 10.79 17.40
CA HIS A 172 -12.86 11.82 17.55
C HIS A 172 -12.29 13.23 17.79
N ILE A 173 -11.30 13.64 16.98
CA ILE A 173 -10.68 14.98 17.03
C ILE A 173 -10.69 15.66 15.67
N ALA A 174 -10.54 16.98 15.66
CA ALA A 174 -10.47 17.73 14.40
C ALA A 174 -9.22 17.34 13.59
N ARG A 175 -9.36 17.27 12.26
CA ARG A 175 -8.25 17.00 11.33
C ARG A 175 -7.06 17.93 11.57
N SER A 176 -7.31 19.22 11.77
CA SER A 176 -6.27 20.22 12.07
C SER A 176 -5.50 19.90 13.35
N THR A 177 -6.17 19.38 14.38
CA THR A 177 -5.56 18.92 15.63
C THR A 177 -4.71 17.68 15.41
N THR A 178 -5.20 16.71 14.62
CA THR A 178 -4.41 15.54 14.22
C THR A 178 -3.11 15.95 13.52
N TYR A 179 -3.17 16.83 12.51
CA TYR A 179 -1.97 17.31 11.81
C TYR A 179 -1.00 18.04 12.73
N LYS A 180 -1.49 18.83 13.69
CA LYS A 180 -0.63 19.46 14.71
C LYS A 180 0.08 18.43 15.59
N HIS A 181 -0.63 17.42 16.07
CA HIS A 181 0.00 16.34 16.84
C HIS A 181 1.06 15.59 16.01
N ILE A 182 0.80 15.31 14.73
CA ILE A 182 1.77 14.66 13.85
C ILE A 182 3.02 15.52 13.68
N ALA A 183 2.88 16.83 13.49
CA ALA A 183 4.01 17.75 13.40
C ALA A 183 4.85 17.73 14.69
N HIS A 184 4.21 17.78 15.86
CA HIS A 184 4.90 17.70 17.15
C HIS A 184 5.58 16.35 17.36
N ILE A 185 4.96 15.25 16.94
CA ILE A 185 5.58 13.91 16.98
C ILE A 185 6.85 13.92 16.13
N TYR A 186 6.79 14.43 14.90
CA TYR A 186 7.94 14.47 14.00
C TYR A 186 9.09 15.33 14.57
N GLU A 187 8.76 16.47 15.16
CA GLU A 187 9.74 17.32 15.84
C GLU A 187 10.39 16.62 17.05
N LYS A 188 9.58 16.08 17.97
CA LYS A 188 10.05 15.40 19.18
C LYS A 188 10.88 14.15 18.86
N MET A 189 10.49 13.44 17.81
CA MET A 189 11.16 12.25 17.33
C MET A 189 12.30 12.56 16.38
N ASN A 190 12.57 13.84 16.07
CA ASN A 190 13.57 14.29 15.10
C ASN A 190 13.52 13.46 13.80
N VAL A 191 12.33 13.41 13.19
CA VAL A 191 12.06 12.71 11.92
C VAL A 191 11.25 13.62 10.99
N SER A 192 11.34 13.38 9.69
CA SER A 192 10.70 14.19 8.65
C SER A 192 9.54 13.48 7.95
N SER A 193 9.34 12.19 8.22
CA SER A 193 8.34 11.38 7.53
C SER A 193 7.83 10.21 8.37
N GLN A 194 6.64 9.71 8.05
CA GLN A 194 6.08 8.50 8.65
C GLN A 194 6.99 7.27 8.53
N ARG A 195 7.73 7.15 7.41
CA ARG A 195 8.71 6.07 7.20
C ARG A 195 9.88 6.18 8.17
N GLU A 196 10.35 7.40 8.40
CA GLU A 196 11.46 7.66 9.32
C GLU A 196 11.02 7.47 10.78
N LEU A 197 9.81 7.91 11.12
CA LEU A 197 9.17 7.60 12.41
C LEU A 197 9.09 6.09 12.65
N LEU A 198 8.60 5.34 11.66
CA LEU A 198 8.55 3.87 11.69
C LEU A 198 9.94 3.26 11.87
N SER A 199 10.92 3.70 11.09
CA SER A 199 12.29 3.21 11.19
C SER A 199 12.91 3.48 12.55
N ARG A 200 12.58 4.62 13.18
CA ARG A 200 13.11 5.01 14.49
C ARG A 200 12.51 4.16 15.61
N LEU A 201 11.19 4.00 15.61
CA LEU A 201 10.44 3.17 16.56
C LEU A 201 10.81 1.68 16.49
N LEU A 202 11.26 1.20 15.32
CA LEU A 202 11.62 -0.21 15.09
C LEU A 202 13.12 -0.52 15.30
N ASN A 203 14.00 0.47 15.10
CA ASN A 203 15.46 0.30 15.20
C ASN A 203 16.08 0.87 16.48
N SER A 204 15.32 1.61 17.29
CA SER A 204 15.74 1.97 18.66
C SER A 204 15.99 0.69 19.44
#